data_AF-Q1MQW8-F1
#
_entry.id   AF-Q1MQW8-F1
#
_cell.length_a   1.000
_cell.length_b   1.000
_cell.length_c   1.000
_cell.angle_alpha   90.00
_cell.angle_beta   90.00
_cell.angle_gamma   90.00
#
_symmetry.space_group_name_H-M   'P 1'
#
loop_
_entity.id
_entity.type
_entity.pdbx_description
1 polymer ?
#
loop_
_entity_poly.entity_id
_entity_poly.type
_entity_poly.pdbx_seq_one_letter_code
_entity_poly.pdbx_strand_id
1 'polypeptide(L)'
;MDPQHRVWIKTTLALTGAFYNIFPGRTISTQENLSIGFQLKKTFKPFHWTILLLDEHYMSSPRIAAAIMPAQLAGVKNIIAVWTSKNNRLTAEKISPALLTTLELSGVNIALTLTHTETELLIHQLMKIGIGNLLYFLKEEDILHISTIPVLPFWKEYTSHRLVIEKDAGINTEILQWAHPHSIIEQIATEPYSEDIPDALYCASSSSKNYTSYRIPRIFHNGLEAYWIHPTLSPASFLHTTWDLSLLEQD
;
A
#
# COMPACT_ATOMS: atom_id res chain seq x y z
N MET A 1 1.41 17.49 -15.80
CA MET A 1 2.03 16.19 -15.51
C MET A 1 2.49 15.58 -16.84
N ASP A 2 3.68 14.98 -16.86
CA ASP A 2 4.20 14.24 -18.03
C ASP A 2 3.26 13.07 -18.41
N PRO A 3 2.84 12.91 -19.68
CA PRO A 3 2.10 11.75 -20.16
C PRO A 3 2.75 10.40 -19.79
N GLN A 4 4.08 10.31 -19.79
CA GLN A 4 4.80 9.08 -19.48
C GLN A 4 4.61 8.63 -18.02
N HIS A 5 4.62 9.57 -17.08
CA HIS A 5 4.31 9.28 -15.67
C HIS A 5 2.90 8.69 -15.50
N ARG A 6 1.92 9.18 -16.27
CA ARG A 6 0.57 8.65 -16.25
C ARG A 6 0.52 7.19 -16.71
N VAL A 7 1.27 6.85 -17.76
CA VAL A 7 1.34 5.48 -18.28
C VAL A 7 1.92 4.55 -17.22
N TRP A 8 2.96 4.98 -16.50
CA TRP A 8 3.55 4.20 -15.41
C TRP A 8 2.59 3.99 -14.24
N ILE A 9 1.87 5.03 -13.81
CA ILE A 9 0.87 4.89 -12.75
C ILE A 9 -0.19 3.85 -13.13
N LYS A 10 -0.72 3.92 -14.36
CA LYS A 10 -1.69 2.95 -14.88
C LYS A 10 -1.11 1.54 -14.96
N THR A 11 0.14 1.42 -15.40
CA THR A 11 0.84 0.13 -15.48
C THR A 11 0.98 -0.48 -14.10
N THR A 12 1.36 0.31 -13.10
CA THR A 12 1.44 -0.15 -11.70
C THR A 12 0.10 -0.61 -11.16
N LEU A 13 -0.98 0.15 -11.40
CA LEU A 13 -2.33 -0.27 -11.01
C LEU A 13 -2.75 -1.58 -11.69
N ALA A 14 -2.52 -1.71 -12.99
CA ALA A 14 -2.87 -2.90 -13.76
C ALA A 14 -2.08 -4.14 -13.31
N LEU A 15 -0.77 -4.01 -13.14
CA LEU A 15 0.09 -5.10 -12.69
C LEU A 15 -0.20 -5.52 -11.24
N THR A 16 -0.44 -4.55 -10.35
CA THR A 16 -0.83 -4.85 -8.96
C THR A 16 -2.20 -5.55 -8.92
N GLY A 17 -3.14 -5.12 -9.77
CA GLY A 17 -4.42 -5.78 -9.97
C GLY A 17 -4.27 -7.22 -10.44
N ALA A 18 -3.45 -7.45 -11.45
CA ALA A 18 -3.16 -8.78 -11.99
C ALA A 18 -2.47 -9.69 -10.96
N PHE A 19 -1.56 -9.13 -10.16
CA PHE A 19 -0.83 -9.88 -9.12
C PHE A 19 -1.78 -10.48 -8.07
N TYR A 20 -2.71 -9.68 -7.58
CA TYR A 20 -3.67 -10.14 -6.55
C TYR A 20 -4.87 -10.90 -7.14
N ASN A 21 -5.11 -10.79 -8.45
CA ASN A 21 -6.17 -11.47 -9.18
C ASN A 21 -7.56 -11.26 -8.54
N ILE A 22 -8.53 -12.14 -8.82
CA ILE A 22 -9.86 -12.11 -8.22
C ILE A 22 -9.75 -12.40 -6.72
N PHE A 23 -9.89 -11.35 -5.91
CA PHE A 23 -9.98 -11.46 -4.46
C PHE A 23 -11.44 -11.43 -4.01
N PRO A 24 -11.91 -12.37 -3.16
CA PRO A 24 -13.30 -12.39 -2.73
C PRO A 24 -13.55 -11.22 -1.77
N GLY A 25 -14.33 -10.22 -2.21
CA GLY A 25 -14.69 -9.06 -1.38
C GLY A 25 -15.55 -9.39 -0.16
N ARG A 26 -16.05 -10.64 -0.03
CA ARG A 26 -16.71 -11.15 1.19
C ARG A 26 -16.61 -12.67 1.24
N THR A 27 -16.24 -13.20 2.40
CA THR A 27 -16.23 -14.64 2.67
C THR A 27 -17.00 -14.92 3.95
N ILE A 28 -17.87 -15.93 3.91
CA ILE A 28 -18.60 -16.43 5.08
C ILE A 28 -18.26 -17.90 5.23
N SER A 29 -17.79 -18.29 6.41
CA SER A 29 -17.55 -19.67 6.79
C SER A 29 -18.46 -20.02 7.95
N THR A 30 -19.23 -21.08 7.81
CA THR A 30 -20.09 -21.63 8.87
C THR A 30 -19.56 -22.99 9.27
N GLN A 31 -19.38 -23.22 10.57
CA GLN A 31 -19.01 -24.50 11.15
C GLN A 31 -20.07 -24.88 12.18
N GLU A 32 -20.61 -26.08 12.07
CA GLU A 32 -21.59 -26.62 13.01
C GLU A 32 -20.98 -27.78 13.77
N ASN A 33 -21.12 -27.75 15.08
CA ASN A 33 -20.75 -28.87 15.92
C ASN A 33 -22.02 -29.44 16.57
N LEU A 34 -22.62 -30.41 15.88
CA LEU A 34 -23.84 -31.08 16.32
C LEU A 34 -23.68 -31.77 17.69
N SER A 35 -22.47 -32.23 18.03
CA SER A 35 -22.22 -32.93 19.30
C SER A 35 -22.25 -32.01 20.52
N ILE A 36 -22.08 -30.71 20.32
CA ILE A 36 -22.03 -29.69 21.39
C ILE A 36 -23.16 -28.65 21.19
N GLY A 37 -23.95 -28.77 20.13
CA GLY A 37 -25.14 -27.93 19.90
C GLY A 37 -24.82 -26.47 19.56
N PHE A 38 -23.68 -26.17 18.93
CA PHE A 38 -23.31 -24.80 18.56
C PHE A 38 -22.99 -24.64 17.07
N GLN A 39 -23.15 -23.42 16.58
CA GLN A 39 -22.73 -22.96 15.26
C GLN A 39 -21.79 -21.77 15.40
N LEU A 40 -20.68 -21.82 14.66
CA LEU A 40 -19.72 -20.73 14.52
C LEU A 40 -19.78 -20.17 13.10
N LYS A 41 -20.13 -18.90 12.99
CA LYS A 41 -20.14 -18.16 11.73
C LYS A 41 -19.04 -17.11 11.73
N LYS A 42 -18.05 -17.31 10.87
CA LYS A 42 -16.96 -16.37 10.62
C LYS A 42 -17.26 -15.60 9.35
N THR A 43 -17.31 -14.27 9.44
CA THR A 43 -17.55 -13.40 8.29
C THR A 43 -16.39 -12.45 8.09
N PHE A 44 -15.82 -12.45 6.89
CA PHE A 44 -14.82 -11.50 6.45
C PHE A 44 -15.48 -10.45 5.56
N LYS A 45 -15.29 -9.17 5.89
CA LYS A 45 -15.86 -8.03 5.16
C LYS A 45 -14.83 -6.93 4.99
N PRO A 46 -14.92 -6.13 3.92
CA PRO A 46 -14.02 -5.00 3.72
C PRO A 46 -14.21 -3.98 4.84
N PHE A 47 -13.17 -3.23 5.16
CA PHE A 47 -13.32 -2.04 5.98
C PHE A 47 -14.29 -1.04 5.32
N HIS A 48 -14.96 -0.24 6.15
CA HIS A 48 -15.88 0.79 5.67
C HIS A 48 -15.13 1.96 5.05
N TRP A 49 -13.93 2.23 5.54
CA TRP A 49 -13.05 3.30 5.09
C TRP A 49 -11.58 2.94 5.31
N THR A 50 -10.70 3.56 4.53
CA THR A 50 -9.25 3.55 4.75
C THR A 50 -8.70 4.96 4.55
N ILE A 51 -7.69 5.33 5.34
CA ILE A 51 -7.03 6.65 5.22
C ILE A 51 -5.56 6.44 4.87
N LEU A 52 -5.12 7.09 3.80
CA LEU A 52 -3.72 7.28 3.46
C LEU A 52 -3.23 8.56 4.13
N LEU A 53 -2.29 8.42 5.05
CA LEU A 53 -1.67 9.53 5.76
C LEU A 53 -0.32 9.82 5.12
N LEU A 54 -0.22 10.96 4.45
CA LEU A 54 0.91 11.35 3.61
C LEU A 54 1.71 12.45 4.28
N ASP A 55 3.04 12.29 4.30
CA ASP A 55 3.98 13.34 4.67
C ASP A 55 4.01 14.42 3.56
N GLU A 56 4.34 15.66 3.94
CA GLU A 56 4.43 16.76 2.98
C GLU A 56 5.54 16.57 1.93
N HIS A 57 6.54 15.74 2.23
CA HIS A 57 7.64 15.41 1.32
C HIS A 57 7.50 14.05 0.64
N TYR A 58 6.36 13.38 0.80
CA TYR A 58 6.13 12.11 0.13
C TYR A 58 5.89 12.30 -1.38
N MET A 59 6.68 11.64 -2.24
CA MET A 59 6.67 11.92 -3.69
C MET A 59 6.45 10.69 -4.60
N SER A 60 6.45 9.47 -4.07
CA SER A 60 6.38 8.25 -4.90
C SER A 60 4.96 7.92 -5.36
N SER A 61 4.62 8.34 -6.58
CA SER A 61 3.33 8.03 -7.21
C SER A 61 3.10 6.52 -7.38
N PRO A 62 4.04 5.71 -7.92
CA PRO A 62 3.79 4.29 -8.10
C PRO A 62 3.65 3.50 -6.80
N ARG A 63 4.37 3.86 -5.73
CA ARG A 63 4.24 3.18 -4.44
C ARG A 63 2.89 3.44 -3.77
N ILE A 64 2.34 4.65 -3.91
CA ILE A 64 0.95 4.93 -3.49
C ILE A 64 -0.04 4.11 -4.31
N ALA A 65 0.10 4.07 -5.64
CA ALA A 65 -0.78 3.28 -6.49
C ALA A 65 -0.78 1.80 -6.08
N ALA A 66 0.40 1.23 -5.83
CA ALA A 66 0.58 -0.13 -5.37
C ALA A 66 -0.03 -0.40 -3.98
N ALA A 67 -0.13 0.62 -3.13
CA ALA A 67 -0.71 0.50 -1.79
C ALA A 67 -2.23 0.69 -1.74
N ILE A 68 -2.79 1.50 -2.63
CA ILE A 68 -4.25 1.71 -2.73
C ILE A 68 -4.93 0.51 -3.39
N MET A 69 -4.30 -0.09 -4.40
CA MET A 69 -4.91 -1.15 -5.20
C MET A 69 -5.41 -2.35 -4.36
N PRO A 70 -4.68 -2.84 -3.34
CA PRO A 70 -5.21 -3.82 -2.40
C PRO A 70 -6.54 -3.43 -1.73
N ALA A 71 -6.71 -2.18 -1.33
CA ALA A 71 -7.95 -1.68 -0.71
C ALA A 71 -9.12 -1.68 -1.70
N GLN A 72 -8.85 -1.26 -2.95
CA GLN A 72 -9.82 -1.29 -4.05
C GLN A 72 -10.28 -2.73 -4.33
N LEU A 73 -9.34 -3.67 -4.45
CA LEU A 73 -9.63 -5.09 -4.69
C LEU A 73 -10.37 -5.74 -3.52
N ALA A 74 -10.09 -5.31 -2.29
CA ALA A 74 -10.85 -5.74 -1.13
C ALA A 74 -12.29 -5.21 -1.13
N GLY A 75 -12.58 -4.14 -1.88
CA GLY A 75 -13.91 -3.52 -1.94
C GLY A 75 -14.15 -2.44 -0.88
N VAL A 76 -13.08 -1.80 -0.38
CA VAL A 76 -13.19 -0.63 0.50
C VAL A 76 -13.75 0.54 -0.31
N LYS A 77 -14.94 1.02 0.07
CA LYS A 77 -15.67 2.03 -0.70
C LYS A 77 -15.19 3.47 -0.49
N ASN A 78 -14.61 3.74 0.68
CA ASN A 78 -14.18 5.08 1.07
C ASN A 78 -12.67 5.08 1.30
N ILE A 79 -11.92 5.48 0.29
CA ILE A 79 -10.48 5.68 0.36
C ILE A 79 -10.23 7.18 0.42
N ILE A 80 -9.58 7.63 1.50
CA ILE A 80 -9.35 9.04 1.77
C ILE A 80 -7.84 9.26 1.83
N ALA A 81 -7.33 10.26 1.12
CA ALA A 81 -5.95 10.70 1.25
C ALA A 81 -5.89 11.98 2.09
N VAL A 82 -4.97 12.02 3.05
CA VAL A 82 -4.77 13.16 3.93
C VAL A 82 -3.27 13.47 3.97
N TRP A 83 -2.89 14.63 3.45
CA TRP A 83 -1.62 15.24 3.81
C TRP A 83 -1.75 15.87 5.18
N THR A 84 -0.96 15.39 6.12
CA THR A 84 -1.03 15.82 7.52
C THR A 84 0.28 16.44 7.95
N SER A 85 0.21 17.51 8.74
CA SER A 85 1.40 18.15 9.30
C SER A 85 1.13 18.73 10.69
N LYS A 86 2.19 18.97 11.46
CA LYS A 86 2.08 19.41 12.85
C LYS A 86 1.42 20.79 13.01
N ASN A 87 1.85 21.76 12.21
CA ASN A 87 1.58 23.17 12.50
C ASN A 87 0.60 23.82 11.52
N ASN A 88 0.69 23.51 10.22
CA ASN A 88 -0.04 24.24 9.18
C ASN A 88 -0.49 23.30 8.06
N ARG A 89 -1.75 23.45 7.62
CA ARG A 89 -2.24 22.74 6.43
C ARG A 89 -1.33 23.03 5.24
N LEU A 90 -1.00 21.96 4.50
CA LEU A 90 -0.25 22.07 3.26
C LEU A 90 -1.07 22.85 2.23
N THR A 91 -0.43 23.74 1.47
CA THR A 91 -1.11 24.43 0.36
C THR A 91 -1.14 23.52 -0.87
N ALA A 92 -2.20 23.64 -1.68
CA ALA A 92 -2.36 22.82 -2.89
C ALA A 92 -1.16 22.92 -3.85
N GLU A 93 -0.49 24.08 -3.90
CA GLU A 93 0.69 24.34 -4.73
C GLU A 93 1.91 23.47 -4.38
N LYS A 94 1.99 23.00 -3.12
CA LYS A 94 3.08 22.13 -2.66
C LYS A 94 2.85 20.66 -2.96
N ILE A 95 1.65 20.29 -3.42
CA ILE A 95 1.31 18.90 -3.72
C ILE A 95 1.65 18.61 -5.18
N SER A 96 2.45 17.56 -5.40
CA SER A 96 2.83 17.13 -6.75
C SER A 96 1.59 16.77 -7.60
N PRO A 97 1.45 17.31 -8.82
CA PRO A 97 0.38 16.94 -9.74
C PRO A 97 0.36 15.43 -10.08
N ALA A 98 1.52 14.76 -10.03
CA ALA A 98 1.60 13.32 -10.25
C ALA A 98 0.93 12.52 -9.11
N LEU A 99 1.06 12.98 -7.87
CA LEU A 99 0.37 12.38 -6.72
C LEU A 99 -1.14 12.57 -6.83
N LEU A 100 -1.60 13.78 -7.12
CA LEU A 100 -3.04 14.04 -7.33
C LEU A 100 -3.62 13.15 -8.44
N THR A 101 -2.91 13.03 -9.56
CA THR A 101 -3.31 12.14 -10.66
C THR A 101 -3.30 10.67 -10.22
N THR A 102 -2.35 10.27 -9.38
CA THR A 102 -2.31 8.92 -8.83
C THR A 102 -3.53 8.63 -7.97
N LEU A 103 -3.90 9.55 -7.07
CA LEU A 103 -5.08 9.39 -6.23
C LEU A 103 -6.36 9.29 -7.06
N GLU A 104 -6.51 10.14 -8.07
CA GLU A 104 -7.64 10.12 -9.01
C GLU A 104 -7.73 8.77 -9.74
N LEU A 105 -6.62 8.33 -10.36
CA LEU A 105 -6.57 7.07 -11.10
C LEU A 105 -6.75 5.83 -10.21
N SER A 106 -6.42 5.92 -8.92
CA SER A 106 -6.56 4.84 -7.95
C SER A 106 -7.93 4.80 -7.26
N GLY A 107 -8.87 5.67 -7.66
CA GLY A 107 -10.22 5.70 -7.13
C GLY A 107 -10.32 6.25 -5.71
N VAL A 108 -9.39 7.12 -5.30
CA VAL A 108 -9.47 7.85 -4.01
C VAL A 108 -10.63 8.84 -4.08
N ASN A 109 -11.52 8.78 -3.09
CA ASN A 109 -12.75 9.56 -3.10
C ASN A 109 -12.50 11.02 -2.73
N ILE A 110 -11.63 11.25 -1.76
CA ILE A 110 -11.40 12.57 -1.15
C ILE A 110 -9.92 12.72 -0.83
N ALA A 111 -9.36 13.88 -1.18
CA ALA A 111 -8.01 14.31 -0.88
C ALA A 111 -8.06 15.58 -0.01
N LEU A 112 -7.44 15.54 1.17
CA LEU A 112 -7.48 16.63 2.17
C LEU A 112 -6.08 17.04 2.61
N THR A 113 -5.95 18.29 3.02
CA THR A 113 -4.78 18.83 3.71
C THR A 113 -5.23 19.25 5.11
N LEU A 114 -4.75 18.56 6.13
CA LEU A 114 -5.17 18.74 7.52
C LEU A 114 -3.96 18.93 8.43
N THR A 115 -4.16 19.52 9.61
CA THR A 115 -3.19 19.40 10.69
C THR A 115 -3.30 18.04 11.39
N HIS A 116 -2.34 17.68 12.24
CA HIS A 116 -2.41 16.45 13.05
C HIS A 116 -3.71 16.40 13.87
N THR A 117 -4.07 17.48 14.57
CA THR A 117 -5.29 17.56 15.38
C THR A 117 -6.56 17.41 14.54
N GLU A 118 -6.60 18.01 13.35
CA GLU A 118 -7.74 17.86 12.44
C GLU A 118 -7.85 16.44 11.88
N THR A 119 -6.71 15.79 11.68
CA THR A 119 -6.62 14.38 11.23
C THR A 119 -7.16 13.44 12.30
N GLU A 120 -6.78 13.64 13.57
CA GLU A 120 -7.33 12.89 14.71
C GLU A 120 -8.85 13.07 14.80
N LEU A 121 -9.35 14.30 14.66
CA LEU A 121 -10.78 14.60 14.66
C LEU A 121 -11.53 13.88 13.54
N LEU A 122 -10.98 13.89 12.32
CA LEU A 122 -11.54 13.15 11.18
C LEU A 122 -11.63 11.65 11.48
N ILE A 123 -10.56 11.06 12.01
CA ILE A 123 -10.53 9.63 12.34
C ILE A 123 -11.57 9.30 13.41
N HIS A 124 -11.68 10.09 14.47
CA HIS A 124 -12.71 9.93 15.49
C HIS A 124 -14.14 10.02 14.93
N GLN A 125 -14.37 10.86 13.92
CA GLN A 125 -15.67 10.93 13.24
C GLN A 125 -15.93 9.69 12.39
N LEU A 126 -14.94 9.22 11.62
CA LEU A 126 -15.08 8.02 10.78
C LEU A 126 -15.28 6.75 11.60
N MET A 127 -14.68 6.66 12.79
CA MET A 127 -14.91 5.57 13.74
C MET A 127 -16.37 5.45 14.20
N LYS A 128 -17.15 6.54 14.19
CA LYS A 128 -18.59 6.51 14.50
C LYS A 128 -19.41 5.92 13.34
N ILE A 129 -18.87 5.94 12.13
CA ILE A 129 -19.53 5.46 10.90
C ILE A 129 -19.23 3.98 10.67
N GLY A 130 -18.04 3.51 11.07
CA GLY A 130 -17.68 2.11 10.99
C GLY A 130 -16.20 1.84 11.23
N ILE A 131 -15.82 0.59 11.01
CA ILE A 131 -14.45 0.09 11.18
C ILE A 131 -13.61 0.47 9.95
N GLY A 132 -12.40 0.98 10.18
CA GLY A 132 -11.44 1.30 9.13
C GLY A 132 -10.00 0.95 9.49
N ASN A 133 -9.08 1.32 8.60
CA ASN A 133 -7.64 1.14 8.77
C ASN A 133 -6.85 2.34 8.24
N LEU A 134 -5.57 2.42 8.62
CA LEU A 134 -4.67 3.50 8.27
C LEU A 134 -3.48 2.99 7.43
N LEU A 135 -3.09 3.74 6.41
CA LEU A 135 -1.86 3.53 5.65
C LEU A 135 -0.92 4.72 5.90
N TYR A 136 0.19 4.48 6.59
CA TYR A 136 1.16 5.50 6.95
C TYR A 136 2.26 5.61 5.90
N PHE A 137 2.35 6.79 5.30
CA PHE A 137 3.42 7.27 4.44
C PHE A 137 4.11 8.47 5.11
N LEU A 138 4.32 8.32 6.42
CA LEU A 138 4.81 9.36 7.32
C LEU A 138 6.23 9.02 7.81
N LYS A 139 6.96 10.06 8.20
CA LYS A 139 8.16 9.88 9.01
C LYS A 139 7.77 9.33 10.39
N GLU A 140 8.72 8.64 11.02
CA GLU A 140 8.48 7.94 12.28
C GLU A 140 8.05 8.86 13.42
N GLU A 141 8.58 10.09 13.44
CA GLU A 141 8.24 11.14 14.39
C GLU A 141 6.75 11.57 14.32
N ASP A 142 6.17 11.61 13.12
CA ASP A 142 4.77 12.03 12.94
C ASP A 142 3.79 10.91 13.28
N ILE A 143 4.19 9.65 13.15
CA ILE A 143 3.37 8.48 13.52
C ILE A 143 3.13 8.45 15.03
N LEU A 144 4.13 8.81 15.83
CA LEU A 144 4.03 8.88 17.30
C LEU A 144 3.04 9.94 17.78
N HIS A 145 2.71 10.93 16.95
CA HIS A 145 1.69 11.91 17.28
C HIS A 145 0.27 11.40 17.01
N ILE A 146 0.10 10.51 16.04
CA ILE A 146 -1.18 9.89 15.66
C ILE A 146 -1.49 8.65 16.54
N SER A 147 -0.55 8.22 17.38
CA SER A 147 -0.69 7.05 18.26
C SER A 147 -1.64 7.22 19.46
N THR A 148 -2.27 8.39 19.60
CA THR A 148 -3.34 8.67 20.58
C THR A 148 -4.68 8.07 20.16
N ILE A 149 -4.80 7.68 18.90
CA ILE A 149 -6.00 7.11 18.30
C ILE A 149 -6.19 5.67 18.80
N PRO A 150 -7.44 5.23 19.06
CA PRO A 150 -7.74 3.84 19.41
C PRO A 150 -7.09 2.84 18.44
N VAL A 151 -6.80 1.62 18.89
CA VAL A 151 -6.06 0.59 18.12
C VAL A 151 -6.78 0.24 16.81
N LEU A 152 -6.49 1.02 15.76
CA LEU A 152 -6.88 0.75 14.40
C LEU A 152 -5.80 -0.11 13.75
N PRO A 153 -6.17 -1.08 12.91
CA PRO A 153 -5.22 -1.73 12.03
C PRO A 153 -4.50 -0.66 11.20
N PHE A 154 -3.18 -0.77 11.12
CA PHE A 154 -2.40 0.11 10.27
C PHE A 154 -1.35 -0.68 9.50
N TRP A 155 -0.94 -0.10 8.39
CA TRP A 155 0.23 -0.51 7.64
C TRP A 155 1.12 0.71 7.44
N LYS A 156 2.44 0.52 7.50
CA LYS A 156 3.42 1.59 7.35
C LYS A 156 4.32 1.26 6.16
N GLU A 157 4.57 2.26 5.33
CA GLU A 157 5.60 2.18 4.31
C GLU A 157 6.98 2.50 4.90
N TYR A 158 7.99 1.73 4.50
CA TYR A 158 9.39 2.05 4.75
C TYR A 158 9.86 3.10 3.75
N THR A 159 10.47 4.21 4.21
CA THR A 159 10.77 5.34 3.32
C THR A 159 12.15 5.23 2.63
N SER A 160 13.12 4.55 3.24
CA SER A 160 14.47 4.37 2.70
C SER A 160 14.65 2.99 2.08
N HIS A 161 14.37 2.87 0.78
CA HIS A 161 14.57 1.60 0.06
C HIS A 161 15.96 1.55 -0.57
N ARG A 162 16.65 0.42 -0.42
CA ARG A 162 17.88 0.11 -1.14
C ARG A 162 17.55 -0.63 -2.43
N LEU A 163 17.80 0.03 -3.56
CA LEU A 163 17.56 -0.50 -4.90
C LEU A 163 18.88 -0.81 -5.56
N VAL A 164 18.99 -2.01 -6.11
CA VAL A 164 20.19 -2.49 -6.79
C VAL A 164 19.88 -2.66 -8.28
N ILE A 165 20.78 -2.19 -9.15
CA ILE A 165 20.65 -2.27 -10.60
C ILE A 165 21.83 -3.08 -11.15
N GLU A 166 21.54 -4.17 -11.85
CA GLU A 166 22.53 -4.91 -12.64
C GLU A 166 23.06 -4.01 -13.77
N LYS A 167 24.37 -3.96 -13.90
CA LYS A 167 25.08 -3.24 -14.94
C LYS A 167 24.61 -3.77 -16.28
N ASP A 168 24.41 -2.87 -17.23
CA ASP A 168 23.95 -3.18 -18.58
C ASP A 168 22.54 -3.82 -18.65
N ALA A 169 21.75 -3.80 -17.55
CA ALA A 169 20.36 -4.25 -17.55
C ALA A 169 19.40 -3.37 -18.37
N GLY A 170 19.89 -2.26 -18.93
CA GLY A 170 19.10 -1.32 -19.75
C GLY A 170 18.03 -0.56 -18.96
N ILE A 171 18.18 -0.44 -17.64
CA ILE A 171 17.21 0.21 -16.76
C ILE A 171 17.24 1.72 -16.96
N ASN A 172 16.07 2.31 -17.21
CA ASN A 172 15.94 3.76 -17.27
C ASN A 172 16.02 4.38 -15.87
N THR A 173 17.18 4.96 -15.55
CA THR A 173 17.45 5.55 -14.22
C THR A 173 16.65 6.80 -13.93
N GLU A 174 16.22 7.56 -14.95
CA GLU A 174 15.39 8.75 -14.75
C GLU A 174 13.98 8.38 -14.28
N ILE A 175 13.37 7.38 -14.94
CA ILE A 175 12.08 6.82 -14.53
C ILE A 175 12.18 6.22 -13.13
N LEU A 176 13.26 5.46 -12.87
CA LEU A 176 13.50 4.83 -11.59
C LEU A 176 13.59 5.87 -10.46
N GLN A 177 14.35 6.96 -10.67
CA GLN A 177 14.51 8.03 -9.68
C GLN A 177 13.19 8.77 -9.43
N TRP A 178 12.40 9.01 -10.47
CA TRP A 178 11.07 9.61 -10.32
C TRP A 178 10.09 8.69 -9.58
N ALA A 179 10.10 7.40 -9.89
CA ALA A 179 9.20 6.42 -9.28
C ALA A 179 9.57 6.15 -7.82
N HIS A 180 10.86 6.19 -7.50
CA HIS A 180 11.40 5.81 -6.20
C HIS A 180 12.27 6.91 -5.59
N PRO A 181 11.72 8.12 -5.38
CA PRO A 181 12.46 9.22 -4.82
C PRO A 181 12.98 8.85 -3.43
N HIS A 182 14.17 9.36 -3.10
CA HIS A 182 14.88 9.11 -1.83
C HIS A 182 15.37 7.67 -1.61
N SER A 183 15.31 6.81 -2.63
CA SER A 183 15.89 5.47 -2.55
C SER A 183 17.40 5.53 -2.73
N ILE A 184 18.12 4.64 -2.07
CA ILE A 184 19.56 4.45 -2.24
C ILE A 184 19.73 3.53 -3.45
N ILE A 185 20.30 4.05 -4.54
CA ILE A 185 20.46 3.31 -5.80
C ILE A 185 21.92 2.90 -5.98
N GLU A 186 22.17 1.60 -6.10
CA GLU A 186 23.49 1.00 -6.30
C GLU A 186 23.56 0.28 -7.65
N GLN A 187 24.69 0.38 -8.35
CA GLN A 187 24.92 -0.34 -9.62
C GLN A 187 25.93 -1.48 -9.44
N ILE A 188 25.68 -2.60 -10.13
CA ILE A 188 26.35 -3.86 -9.84
C ILE A 188 26.84 -4.61 -11.08
N ALA A 189 28.10 -5.03 -11.13
CA ALA A 189 28.68 -5.60 -12.35
C ALA A 189 28.40 -7.11 -12.58
N THR A 190 28.30 -7.91 -11.51
CA THR A 190 28.11 -9.38 -11.59
C THR A 190 27.63 -9.93 -10.24
N GLU A 191 27.06 -11.15 -10.22
CA GLU A 191 26.68 -11.89 -9.01
C GLU A 191 27.86 -12.17 -8.04
N PRO A 192 27.64 -12.31 -6.71
CA PRO A 192 26.60 -11.70 -5.89
C PRO A 192 27.15 -10.80 -4.77
N TYR A 193 26.23 -10.06 -4.17
CA TYR A 193 26.43 -8.97 -3.21
C TYR A 193 26.58 -9.46 -1.76
N SER A 194 27.14 -8.56 -0.94
CA SER A 194 27.23 -8.51 0.52
C SER A 194 26.11 -9.20 1.32
N GLU A 195 26.38 -9.51 2.61
CA GLU A 195 25.41 -10.07 3.58
C GLU A 195 24.05 -9.33 3.66
N ASP A 196 23.98 -8.07 3.22
CA ASP A 196 22.77 -7.24 3.27
C ASP A 196 21.91 -7.33 2.00
N ILE A 197 20.65 -7.73 2.16
CA ILE A 197 19.69 -8.02 1.08
C ILE A 197 19.00 -6.71 0.65
N PRO A 198 19.00 -6.35 -0.65
CA PRO A 198 18.33 -5.14 -1.10
C PRO A 198 16.79 -5.27 -1.10
N ASP A 199 16.09 -4.14 -1.04
CA ASP A 199 14.62 -4.10 -1.12
C ASP A 199 14.10 -4.41 -2.52
N ALA A 200 14.89 -4.11 -3.55
CA ALA A 200 14.61 -4.53 -4.92
C ALA A 200 15.87 -4.65 -5.76
N LEU A 201 15.85 -5.61 -6.67
CA LEU A 201 16.84 -5.79 -7.73
C LEU A 201 16.21 -5.51 -9.09
N TYR A 202 16.85 -4.67 -9.89
CA TYR A 202 16.54 -4.44 -11.29
C TYR A 202 17.61 -5.13 -12.15
N CYS A 203 17.21 -6.10 -12.97
CA CYS A 203 18.12 -6.92 -13.76
C CYS A 203 17.62 -7.15 -15.18
N ALA A 204 18.48 -7.63 -16.06
CA ALA A 204 18.06 -8.08 -17.38
C ALA A 204 17.19 -9.34 -17.26
N SER A 205 16.16 -9.48 -18.10
CA SER A 205 15.27 -10.65 -18.08
C SER A 205 16.04 -11.98 -18.24
N SER A 206 17.13 -11.97 -19.01
CA SER A 206 18.04 -13.11 -19.19
C SER A 206 18.79 -13.51 -17.92
N SER A 207 19.08 -12.56 -17.03
CA SER A 207 19.86 -12.76 -15.81
C SER A 207 19.01 -13.14 -14.59
N SER A 208 17.68 -12.99 -14.68
CA SER A 208 16.73 -13.23 -13.57
C SER A 208 16.90 -14.58 -12.86
N LYS A 209 17.20 -15.65 -13.61
CA LYS A 209 17.39 -17.00 -13.08
C LYS A 209 18.53 -17.09 -12.08
N ASN A 210 19.58 -16.30 -12.29
CA ASN A 210 20.77 -16.33 -11.46
C ASN A 210 20.41 -15.84 -10.04
N TYR A 211 19.45 -14.92 -9.94
CA TYR A 211 19.01 -14.34 -8.67
C TYR A 211 17.94 -15.13 -7.92
N THR A 212 17.41 -16.22 -8.48
CA THR A 212 16.29 -16.98 -7.88
C THR A 212 16.63 -17.68 -6.56
N SER A 213 17.91 -17.97 -6.33
CA SER A 213 18.38 -18.57 -5.06
C SER A 213 18.53 -17.57 -3.93
N TYR A 214 18.47 -16.27 -4.21
CA TYR A 214 18.62 -15.22 -3.20
C TYR A 214 17.26 -14.82 -2.64
N ARG A 215 17.22 -14.45 -1.36
CA ARG A 215 16.00 -14.00 -0.66
C ARG A 215 15.66 -12.54 -0.98
N ILE A 216 15.81 -12.13 -2.24
CA ILE A 216 15.48 -10.77 -2.67
C ILE A 216 13.96 -10.67 -2.79
N PRO A 217 13.30 -9.75 -2.08
CA PRO A 217 11.84 -9.67 -2.04
C PRO A 217 11.22 -9.22 -3.38
N ARG A 218 12.00 -8.55 -4.23
CA ARG A 218 11.57 -8.01 -5.54
C ARG A 218 12.67 -8.13 -6.56
N ILE A 219 12.31 -8.72 -7.69
CA ILE A 219 13.15 -8.72 -8.88
C ILE A 219 12.31 -8.13 -10.00
N PHE A 220 12.72 -6.96 -10.48
CA PHE A 220 12.12 -6.25 -11.59
C PHE A 220 13.05 -6.28 -12.80
N HIS A 221 12.47 -6.13 -13.98
CA HIS A 221 13.19 -6.24 -15.25
C HIS A 221 13.07 -4.92 -16.00
N ASN A 222 13.81 -4.77 -17.10
CA ASN A 222 13.62 -3.66 -18.03
C ASN A 222 12.13 -3.50 -18.38
N GLY A 223 11.62 -2.27 -18.36
CA GLY A 223 10.21 -1.97 -18.57
C GLY A 223 9.34 -2.07 -17.32
N LEU A 224 9.93 -2.28 -16.13
CA LEU A 224 9.26 -2.26 -14.83
C LEU A 224 9.90 -1.25 -13.86
N GLU A 225 10.60 -0.24 -14.39
CA GLU A 225 11.39 0.72 -13.59
C GLU A 225 10.54 1.51 -12.61
N ALA A 226 9.29 1.81 -12.98
CA ALA A 226 8.37 2.50 -12.09
C ALA A 226 7.49 1.56 -11.26
N TYR A 227 7.55 0.26 -11.50
CA TYR A 227 6.63 -0.68 -10.86
C TYR A 227 7.01 -0.90 -9.40
N TRP A 228 5.99 -1.05 -8.55
CA TRP A 228 6.17 -1.44 -7.17
C TRP A 228 5.05 -2.36 -6.72
N ILE A 229 5.34 -3.15 -5.69
CA ILE A 229 4.34 -3.94 -4.99
C ILE A 229 4.67 -3.91 -3.49
N HIS A 230 3.68 -4.05 -2.61
CA HIS A 230 3.92 -4.11 -1.16
C HIS A 230 3.61 -5.53 -0.63
N PRO A 231 4.60 -6.40 -0.35
CA PRO A 231 4.43 -7.83 -0.04
C PRO A 231 3.66 -8.04 1.26
N THR A 232 3.76 -7.08 2.17
CA THR A 232 3.08 -7.09 3.47
C THR A 232 1.68 -6.46 3.40
N LEU A 233 1.27 -5.94 2.23
CA LEU A 233 -0.01 -5.27 2.03
C LEU A 233 -0.80 -5.95 0.92
N SER A 234 -1.78 -6.76 1.31
CA SER A 234 -2.65 -7.49 0.41
C SER A 234 -4.11 -7.07 0.60
N PRO A 235 -5.05 -7.46 -0.28
CA PRO A 235 -6.46 -7.18 -0.06
C PRO A 235 -6.99 -7.72 1.28
N ALA A 236 -6.41 -8.81 1.80
CA ALA A 236 -6.75 -9.35 3.12
C ALA A 236 -6.43 -8.38 4.27
N SER A 237 -5.43 -7.50 4.10
CA SER A 237 -5.08 -6.43 5.05
C SER A 237 -6.19 -5.38 5.20
N PHE A 238 -7.19 -5.40 4.32
CA PHE A 238 -8.34 -4.48 4.31
C PHE A 238 -9.66 -5.16 4.70
N LEU A 239 -9.59 -6.36 5.26
CA LEU A 239 -10.76 -7.07 5.77
C LEU A 239 -10.81 -7.03 7.31
N HIS A 240 -12.01 -6.89 7.85
CA HIS A 240 -12.30 -7.20 9.26
C HIS A 240 -13.05 -8.51 9.37
N THR A 241 -12.85 -9.20 10.49
CA THR A 241 -13.49 -10.47 10.81
C THR A 241 -14.50 -10.28 11.94
N THR A 242 -15.73 -10.75 11.73
CA THR A 242 -16.72 -10.90 12.81
C THR A 242 -16.96 -12.38 13.07
N TRP A 243 -16.99 -12.75 14.34
CA TRP A 243 -17.32 -14.09 14.80
C TRP A 243 -18.68 -14.04 15.48
N ASP A 244 -19.57 -14.92 15.06
CA ASP A 244 -20.90 -15.08 15.63
C ASP A 244 -21.03 -16.53 16.08
N LEU A 245 -21.29 -16.73 17.38
CA LEU A 245 -21.40 -18.04 18.02
C LEU A 245 -22.82 -18.14 18.58
N SER A 246 -23.59 -19.07 18.03
CA SER A 246 -24.98 -19.32 18.43
C SER A 246 -25.17 -20.78 18.84
N LEU A 247 -26.18 -21.02 19.68
CA LEU A 247 -26.70 -22.37 19.91
C LEU A 247 -27.50 -22.80 18.67
N LEU A 248 -27.42 -24.09 18.33
CA LEU A 248 -28.29 -24.69 17.32
C LEU A 248 -29.71 -24.76 17.89
N GLU A 249 -30.69 -24.28 17.13
CA GLU A 249 -32.10 -24.44 17.50
C GLU A 249 -32.43 -25.94 17.52
N GLN A 250 -33.00 -26.42 18.63
CA GLN A 250 -33.51 -27.79 18.73
C GLN A 250 -34.93 -27.78 18.19
N ASP A 251 -35.16 -28.53 17.09
CA ASP A 251 -36.48 -28.81 16.52
C ASP A 251 -37.38 -29.59 17.49
#